data_AF-W7YFJ5-F1
#
_entry.id   AF-W7YFJ5-F1
#
_cell.length_a   1.000
_cell.length_b   1.000
_cell.length_c   1.000
_cell.angle_alpha   90.00
_cell.angle_beta   90.00
_cell.angle_gamma   90.00
#
_symmetry.space_group_name_H-M   'P 1'
#
loop_
_entity.id
_entity.type
_entity.pdbx_description
1 polymer ?
#
loop_
_entity_poly.entity_id
_entity_poly.type
_entity_poly.pdbx_seq_one_letter_code
_entity_poly.pdbx_strand_id
1 'polypeptide(L)'
;MDKKQTHEDTGFLFNVDILITNSTNALALQALLEMLSGHHQIADFKIKSGMELGQIIDVMLQEKRKSLISKSRLSSSSPAAEVKKIKAKVDIPLKPTLPQAKNDDNRADQGTELNEWIRVYIRDNRLIRLTANRNGQHISMPCRILNFDEDKQLLNVYHVDEKQVYTFSLNEVDEFI
;
A
#
# COMPACT_ATOMS: atom_id res chain seq x y z
N MET A 1 -46.86 30.77 -6.34
CA MET A 1 -46.41 29.36 -6.29
C MET A 1 -44.92 29.39 -6.48
N ASP A 2 -44.23 29.61 -5.38
CA ASP A 2 -42.84 30.05 -5.34
C ASP A 2 -41.98 28.80 -5.14
N LYS A 3 -41.25 28.41 -6.20
CA LYS A 3 -40.28 27.32 -6.14
C LYS A 3 -39.10 27.74 -5.26
N LYS A 4 -39.13 27.31 -4.00
CA LYS A 4 -37.97 27.34 -3.10
C LYS A 4 -36.90 26.42 -3.68
N GLN A 5 -35.88 26.99 -4.32
CA GLN A 5 -34.64 26.27 -4.62
C GLN A 5 -33.99 25.88 -3.30
N THR A 6 -34.09 24.61 -2.96
CA THR A 6 -33.35 23.97 -1.88
C THR A 6 -31.92 23.82 -2.40
N HIS A 7 -31.04 24.76 -2.04
CA HIS A 7 -29.61 24.61 -2.32
C HIS A 7 -29.09 23.58 -1.31
N GLU A 8 -29.03 22.32 -1.72
CA GLU A 8 -28.35 21.30 -0.95
C GLU A 8 -26.85 21.63 -0.97
N ASP A 9 -26.30 22.04 0.18
CA ASP A 9 -24.88 22.29 0.36
C ASP A 9 -24.10 21.00 0.06
N THR A 10 -23.68 20.89 -1.19
CA THR A 10 -22.96 19.73 -1.72
C THR A 10 -21.49 19.89 -1.35
N GLY A 11 -20.95 18.93 -0.60
CA GLY A 11 -19.53 18.89 -0.29
C GLY A 11 -18.70 18.41 -1.49
N PHE A 12 -17.57 19.07 -1.76
CA PHE A 12 -16.64 18.68 -2.82
C PHE A 12 -15.28 18.30 -2.22
N LEU A 13 -14.73 17.16 -2.63
CA LEU A 13 -13.41 16.69 -2.19
C LEU A 13 -12.36 16.99 -3.26
N PHE A 14 -11.29 17.68 -2.88
CA PHE A 14 -10.16 17.95 -3.74
C PHE A 14 -8.89 17.29 -3.19
N ASN A 15 -8.09 16.69 -4.08
CA ASN A 15 -6.70 16.35 -3.78
C ASN A 15 -5.83 17.46 -4.35
N VAL A 16 -5.08 18.14 -3.48
CA VAL A 16 -4.26 19.29 -3.86
C VAL A 16 -2.83 19.08 -3.36
N ASP A 17 -1.87 19.49 -4.17
CA ASP A 17 -0.48 19.63 -3.78
C ASP A 17 -0.19 21.12 -3.59
N ILE A 18 0.26 21.50 -2.38
CA ILE A 18 0.49 22.89 -2.01
C ILE A 18 1.94 23.04 -1.56
N LEU A 19 2.69 23.93 -2.21
CA LEU A 19 4.05 24.28 -1.83
C LEU A 19 4.07 25.63 -1.11
N ILE A 20 4.62 25.66 0.11
CA ILE A 20 4.78 26.88 0.90
C ILE A 20 6.27 27.08 1.23
N THR A 21 6.75 28.30 1.04
CA THR A 21 8.11 28.70 1.36
C THR A 21 8.17 29.42 2.71
N ASN A 22 9.02 28.94 3.60
CA ASN A 22 9.30 29.59 4.87
C ASN A 22 10.70 29.21 5.37
N SER A 23 11.18 29.86 6.42
CA SER A 23 12.50 29.62 7.01
C SER A 23 12.65 28.23 7.64
N THR A 24 11.57 27.66 8.18
CA THR A 24 11.54 26.31 8.74
C THR A 24 10.26 25.58 8.34
N ASN A 25 10.29 24.25 8.32
CA ASN A 25 9.10 23.43 8.04
C ASN A 25 7.96 23.74 9.04
N ALA A 26 8.29 23.88 10.34
CA ALA A 26 7.30 24.22 11.36
C ALA A 26 6.57 25.53 11.07
N LEU A 27 7.29 26.58 10.64
CA LEU A 27 6.68 27.86 10.28
C LEU A 27 5.89 27.79 8.97
N ALA A 28 6.34 27.00 7.99
CA ALA A 28 5.59 26.77 6.75
C ALA A 28 4.26 26.05 7.03
N LEU A 29 4.27 25.03 7.89
CA LEU A 29 3.08 24.30 8.30
C LEU A 29 2.12 25.18 9.10
N GLN A 30 2.64 26.01 10.02
CA GLN A 30 1.82 26.97 10.76
C GLN A 30 1.12 27.93 9.81
N ALA A 31 1.85 28.51 8.86
CA ALA A 31 1.27 29.42 7.86
C ALA A 31 0.21 28.73 6.99
N LEU A 32 0.42 27.45 6.62
CA LEU A 32 -0.57 26.64 5.91
C LEU A 32 -1.85 26.47 6.73
N LEU A 33 -1.71 26.07 8.00
CA LEU A 33 -2.83 25.82 8.90
C LEU A 33 -3.65 27.09 9.15
N GLU A 34 -2.98 28.22 9.35
CA GLU A 34 -3.63 29.52 9.54
C GLU A 34 -4.41 29.93 8.28
N MET A 35 -3.81 29.77 7.10
CA MET A 35 -4.46 30.05 5.82
C MET A 35 -5.69 29.15 5.58
N LEU A 36 -5.59 27.84 5.82
CA LEU A 36 -6.69 26.91 5.62
C LEU A 36 -7.83 27.12 6.64
N SER A 37 -7.47 27.42 7.89
CA SER A 37 -8.47 27.64 8.96
C SER A 37 -9.16 29.00 8.86
N GLY A 38 -8.51 29.99 8.24
CA GLY A 38 -9.07 31.33 8.04
C GLY A 38 -10.18 31.40 6.99
N HIS A 39 -10.34 30.38 6.14
CA HIS A 39 -11.34 30.37 5.09
C HIS A 39 -12.61 29.59 5.50
N HIS A 40 -13.73 30.31 5.64
CA HIS A 40 -15.05 29.73 6.00
C HIS A 40 -15.60 28.69 4.99
N GLN A 41 -15.04 28.61 3.79
CA GLN A 41 -15.44 27.62 2.77
C GLN A 41 -14.74 26.26 2.95
N ILE A 42 -13.71 26.18 3.79
CA ILE A 42 -12.98 24.94 4.04
C ILE A 42 -13.61 24.29 5.27
N ALA A 43 -14.39 23.23 5.03
CA ALA A 43 -15.07 22.50 6.12
C ALA A 43 -14.10 21.60 6.91
N ASP A 44 -13.15 20.98 6.24
CA ASP A 44 -12.14 20.10 6.85
C ASP A 44 -10.91 19.99 5.93
N PHE A 45 -9.75 19.64 6.49
CA PHE A 45 -8.54 19.38 5.74
C PHE A 45 -7.67 18.31 6.41
N LYS A 46 -7.01 17.48 5.59
CA LYS A 46 -6.06 16.45 6.04
C LYS A 46 -4.69 16.69 5.45
N ILE A 47 -3.70 16.90 6.32
CA ILE A 47 -2.30 17.03 5.90
C ILE A 47 -1.70 15.62 5.75
N LYS A 48 -1.42 15.24 4.50
CA LYS A 48 -0.86 13.91 4.16
C LYS A 48 0.67 13.86 4.25
N SER A 49 1.35 15.00 4.17
CA SER A 49 2.82 15.09 4.10
C SER A 49 3.31 16.40 4.75
N GLY A 50 4.55 16.42 5.25
CA GLY A 50 5.19 17.59 5.87
C GLY A 50 5.30 17.55 7.41
N MET A 51 4.68 16.57 8.08
CA MET A 51 4.84 16.37 9.53
C MET A 51 6.09 15.52 9.84
N GLU A 52 7.28 16.03 9.55
CA GLU A 52 8.55 15.35 9.87
C GLU A 52 9.09 15.75 11.26
N LEU A 53 8.19 15.89 12.25
CA LEU A 53 8.60 16.11 13.64
C LEU A 53 9.05 14.79 14.27
N GLY A 54 10.19 14.80 14.94
CA GLY A 54 10.67 13.64 15.70
C GLY A 54 11.74 12.80 15.00
N GLN A 55 12.39 13.26 13.92
CA GLN A 55 13.57 12.58 13.36
C GLN A 55 14.63 12.29 14.43
N ILE A 56 14.86 13.21 15.37
CA ILE A 56 15.77 13.01 16.50
C ILE A 56 15.27 11.88 17.43
N ILE A 57 13.96 11.82 17.69
CA ILE A 57 13.35 10.76 18.51
C ILE A 57 13.47 9.42 17.80
N ASP A 58 13.23 9.38 16.49
CA ASP A 58 13.33 8.17 15.67
C ASP A 58 14.79 7.68 15.60
N VAL A 59 15.76 8.58 15.39
CA VAL A 59 17.19 8.27 15.46
C VAL A 59 17.56 7.70 16.83
N MET A 60 17.16 8.36 17.93
CA MET A 60 17.42 7.86 19.29
C MET A 60 16.74 6.51 19.57
N LEU A 61 15.53 6.29 19.06
CA LEU A 61 14.81 5.03 19.22
C LEU A 61 15.45 3.90 18.42
N GLN A 62 15.98 4.20 17.23
CA GLN A 62 16.74 3.27 16.40
C GLN A 62 18.10 2.93 17.02
N GLU A 63 18.83 3.90 17.55
CA GLU A 63 20.09 3.66 18.27
C GLU A 63 19.85 2.78 19.51
N LYS A 64 18.78 3.06 20.27
CA LYS A 64 18.38 2.23 21.40
C LYS A 64 18.08 0.79 20.97
N ARG A 65 17.33 0.58 19.88
CA ARG A 65 17.08 -0.77 19.33
C ARG A 65 18.37 -1.47 18.89
N LYS A 66 19.28 -0.76 18.21
CA LYS A 66 20.58 -1.31 17.77
C LYS A 66 21.47 -1.75 18.95
N SER A 67 21.49 -0.97 20.04
CA SER A 67 22.28 -1.30 21.25
C SER A 67 21.77 -2.53 22.01
N LEU A 68 20.48 -2.84 21.93
CA LEU A 68 19.90 -4.03 22.56
C LEU A 68 20.20 -5.31 21.77
N ILE A 69 20.31 -5.20 20.44
CA ILE A 69 20.61 -6.33 19.54
C ILE A 69 22.10 -6.68 19.53
N SER A 70 22.99 -5.71 19.73
CA SER A 70 24.44 -5.98 19.82
C SER A 70 24.83 -6.68 21.12
N LYS A 71 24.03 -6.57 22.18
CA LYS A 71 24.31 -7.19 23.48
C LYS A 71 23.94 -8.68 23.54
N SER A 72 23.12 -9.19 22.62
CA SER A 72 22.73 -10.62 22.59
C SER A 72 23.64 -11.51 21.74
N ARG A 73 24.57 -10.96 20.95
CA ARG A 73 25.47 -11.75 20.05
C ARG A 73 26.83 -12.12 20.66
N LEU A 74 27.10 -11.79 21.92
CA LEU A 74 28.38 -12.06 22.58
C LEU A 74 28.38 -13.30 23.50
N SER A 75 27.36 -14.17 23.43
CA SER A 75 27.26 -15.36 24.30
C SER A 75 27.01 -16.69 23.57
N SER A 76 27.60 -16.88 22.40
CA SER A 76 27.67 -18.22 21.79
C SER A 76 28.99 -18.47 21.07
N SER A 77 30.05 -18.68 21.86
CA SER A 77 31.27 -19.34 21.41
C SER A 77 31.50 -20.61 22.23
N SER A 78 31.21 -21.76 21.63
CA SER A 78 32.17 -22.88 21.53
C SER A 78 31.71 -23.96 20.53
N PRO A 79 32.65 -24.66 19.88
CA PRO A 79 32.41 -25.50 18.70
C PRO A 79 32.61 -27.01 18.95
N ALA A 80 32.25 -27.81 17.94
CA ALA A 80 32.83 -29.12 17.52
C ALA A 80 31.87 -30.32 17.42
N ALA A 81 31.94 -30.94 16.24
CA ALA A 81 31.67 -32.35 15.88
C ALA A 81 30.21 -32.87 15.89
N GLU A 82 29.72 -33.76 15.01
CA GLU A 82 30.15 -34.40 13.76
C GLU A 82 28.99 -35.36 13.33
N VAL A 83 28.77 -35.57 12.01
CA VAL A 83 27.97 -36.62 11.31
C VAL A 83 26.47 -36.82 11.62
N LYS A 84 25.59 -36.64 10.60
CA LYS A 84 25.13 -37.76 9.74
C LYS A 84 24.18 -37.33 8.61
N LYS A 85 24.63 -37.65 7.39
CA LYS A 85 23.87 -37.77 6.14
C LYS A 85 22.71 -38.76 6.31
N ILE A 86 21.53 -38.41 5.81
CA ILE A 86 20.68 -39.36 5.07
C ILE A 86 20.11 -38.63 3.85
N LYS A 87 20.54 -39.08 2.67
CA LYS A 87 19.88 -38.87 1.39
C LYS A 87 18.97 -40.08 1.17
N ALA A 88 17.71 -39.88 0.82
CA ALA A 88 16.92 -40.85 0.08
C ALA A 88 16.20 -40.10 -1.06
N LYS A 89 16.59 -40.48 -2.27
CA LYS A 89 15.99 -40.15 -3.56
C LYS A 89 14.81 -41.11 -3.80
N VAL A 90 14.09 -40.87 -4.91
CA VAL A 90 13.04 -41.69 -5.57
C VAL A 90 11.65 -41.11 -5.28
N ASP A 91 10.75 -40.82 -6.22
CA ASP A 91 10.69 -40.69 -7.69
C ASP A 91 9.24 -40.23 -7.95
N ILE A 92 9.00 -39.35 -8.93
CA ILE A 92 7.65 -38.90 -9.34
C ILE A 92 7.22 -39.81 -10.50
N PRO A 93 6.02 -40.41 -10.52
CA PRO A 93 4.94 -39.81 -11.34
C PRO A 93 3.46 -40.06 -10.94
N LEU A 94 2.65 -39.05 -11.27
CA LEU A 94 1.20 -39.04 -11.59
C LEU A 94 0.12 -39.05 -10.46
N LYS A 95 -0.72 -38.00 -10.51
CA LYS A 95 -2.18 -37.90 -10.23
C LYS A 95 -2.94 -39.22 -10.49
N PRO A 96 -4.15 -39.48 -9.93
CA PRO A 96 -5.17 -38.53 -9.44
C PRO A 96 -5.71 -38.88 -8.02
N THR A 97 -6.38 -38.01 -7.27
CA THR A 97 -7.86 -37.89 -7.27
C THR A 97 -8.27 -36.85 -6.22
N LEU A 98 -9.32 -36.12 -6.56
CA LEU A 98 -9.97 -35.03 -5.85
C LEU A 98 -10.41 -35.38 -4.42
N PRO A 99 -10.63 -34.34 -3.58
CA PRO A 99 -12.00 -34.14 -3.11
C PRO A 99 -12.58 -32.83 -3.66
N GLN A 100 -13.58 -32.96 -4.53
CA GLN A 100 -14.53 -31.90 -4.87
C GLN A 100 -15.80 -32.16 -4.07
N ALA A 101 -16.18 -31.21 -3.22
CA ALA A 101 -17.56 -30.84 -2.92
C ALA A 101 -17.50 -29.55 -2.07
N LYS A 102 -17.58 -28.39 -2.73
CA LYS A 102 -18.81 -27.58 -2.88
C LYS A 102 -19.09 -26.72 -1.65
N ASN A 103 -18.75 -25.44 -1.77
CA ASN A 103 -19.68 -24.34 -1.55
C ASN A 103 -19.27 -23.19 -2.49
N ASP A 104 -19.87 -23.21 -3.68
CA ASP A 104 -20.12 -22.03 -4.50
C ASP A 104 -21.10 -21.15 -3.72
N ASP A 105 -20.61 -20.12 -3.02
CA ASP A 105 -21.34 -18.86 -2.75
C ASP A 105 -20.45 -17.79 -2.09
N ASN A 106 -19.25 -17.50 -2.64
CA ASN A 106 -18.38 -16.44 -2.08
C ASN A 106 -17.44 -15.77 -3.10
N ARG A 107 -17.83 -15.73 -4.39
CA ARG A 107 -17.07 -14.99 -5.41
C ARG A 107 -17.42 -13.49 -5.44
N ALA A 108 -18.59 -13.12 -4.93
CA ALA A 108 -19.00 -11.71 -4.83
C ALA A 108 -18.38 -11.01 -3.61
N ASP A 109 -18.09 -11.75 -2.53
CA ASP A 109 -17.57 -11.18 -1.28
C ASP A 109 -16.08 -10.83 -1.39
N GLN A 110 -15.27 -11.71 -2.00
CA GLN A 110 -13.83 -11.47 -2.21
C GLN A 110 -13.53 -10.30 -3.15
N GLY A 111 -14.39 -10.05 -4.14
CA GLY A 111 -14.23 -8.89 -5.02
C GLY A 111 -14.35 -7.57 -4.25
N THR A 112 -15.20 -7.55 -3.22
CA THR A 112 -15.40 -6.38 -2.36
C THR A 112 -14.20 -6.14 -1.45
N GLU A 113 -13.65 -7.21 -0.84
CA GLU A 113 -12.45 -7.14 -0.01
C GLU A 113 -11.21 -6.70 -0.81
N LEU A 114 -11.02 -7.22 -2.03
CA LEU A 114 -9.95 -6.81 -2.95
C LEU A 114 -10.06 -5.34 -3.32
N ASN A 115 -11.27 -4.87 -3.65
CA ASN A 115 -11.50 -3.46 -3.96
C ASN A 115 -11.16 -2.56 -2.76
N GLU A 116 -11.51 -2.98 -1.55
CA GLU A 116 -11.18 -2.25 -0.33
C GLU A 116 -9.67 -2.20 -0.08
N TRP A 117 -8.96 -3.31 -0.28
CA TRP A 117 -7.50 -3.35 -0.19
C TRP A 117 -6.81 -2.49 -1.24
N ILE A 118 -7.29 -2.49 -2.48
CA ILE A 118 -6.80 -1.60 -3.53
C ILE A 118 -6.94 -0.13 -3.11
N ARG A 119 -8.09 0.24 -2.53
CA ARG A 119 -8.33 1.60 -2.02
C ARG A 119 -7.38 1.95 -0.86
N VAL A 120 -7.07 1.00 0.02
CA VAL A 120 -6.08 1.18 1.10
C VAL A 120 -4.69 1.38 0.50
N TYR A 121 -4.25 0.55 -0.45
CA TYR A 121 -2.94 0.69 -1.08
C TYR A 121 -2.75 2.01 -1.82
N ILE A 122 -3.80 2.52 -2.48
CA ILE A 122 -3.80 3.86 -3.08
C ILE A 122 -3.67 4.94 -2.00
N ARG A 123 -4.44 4.82 -0.90
CA ARG A 123 -4.46 5.81 0.19
C ARG A 123 -3.11 5.89 0.91
N ASP A 124 -2.50 4.75 1.19
CA ASP A 124 -1.20 4.64 1.87
C ASP A 124 -0.01 4.85 0.91
N ASN A 125 -0.26 5.00 -0.40
CA ASN A 125 0.78 5.13 -1.43
C ASN A 125 1.86 4.04 -1.29
N ARG A 126 1.43 2.83 -0.92
CA ARG A 126 2.31 1.73 -0.55
C ARG A 126 2.97 1.15 -1.79
N LEU A 127 4.27 0.85 -1.68
CA LEU A 127 4.97 0.07 -2.68
C LEU A 127 4.57 -1.40 -2.51
N ILE A 128 3.96 -1.97 -3.54
CA ILE A 128 3.54 -3.37 -3.58
C ILE A 128 4.14 -4.06 -4.80
N ARG A 129 4.25 -5.38 -4.77
CA ARG A 129 4.59 -6.19 -5.93
C ARG A 129 3.29 -6.71 -6.54
N LEU A 130 2.98 -6.23 -7.74
CA LEU A 130 1.84 -6.71 -8.53
C LEU A 130 2.28 -7.93 -9.32
N THR A 131 1.50 -9.01 -9.22
CA THR A 131 1.58 -10.13 -10.14
C THR A 131 0.35 -10.12 -11.03
N ALA A 132 0.56 -9.99 -12.34
CA ALA A 132 -0.52 -9.94 -13.32
C ALA A 132 -0.23 -10.89 -14.48
N ASN A 133 -1.28 -11.51 -15.04
CA ASN A 133 -1.22 -12.32 -16.23
C ASN A 133 -1.58 -11.47 -17.45
N ARG A 134 -0.58 -11.09 -18.24
CA ARG A 134 -0.78 -10.33 -19.47
C ARG A 134 -0.45 -11.21 -20.67
N ASN A 135 -1.44 -11.47 -21.51
CA ASN A 135 -1.32 -12.32 -22.71
C ASN A 135 -0.75 -13.73 -22.42
N GLY A 136 -1.05 -14.30 -21.25
CA GLY A 136 -0.57 -15.64 -20.86
C GLY A 136 0.81 -15.65 -20.20
N GLN A 137 1.45 -14.50 -20.00
CA GLN A 137 2.71 -14.38 -19.27
C GLN A 137 2.48 -13.69 -17.92
N HIS A 138 2.84 -14.38 -16.83
CA HIS A 138 2.83 -13.78 -15.49
C HIS A 138 3.98 -12.79 -15.38
N ILE A 139 3.64 -11.52 -15.27
CA ILE A 139 4.57 -10.44 -14.98
C ILE A 139 4.52 -10.13 -13.49
N SER A 140 5.68 -9.97 -12.86
CA SER A 140 5.78 -9.56 -11.46
C SER A 140 6.64 -8.31 -11.36
N MET A 141 6.05 -7.22 -10.91
CA MET A 141 6.71 -5.92 -10.91
C MET A 141 6.47 -5.11 -9.63
N PRO A 142 7.50 -4.41 -9.11
CA PRO A 142 7.33 -3.47 -8.02
C PRO A 142 6.63 -2.21 -8.53
N CYS A 143 5.50 -1.88 -7.93
CA CYS A 143 4.65 -0.81 -8.41
C CYS A 143 3.87 -0.10 -7.32
N ARG A 144 3.35 1.08 -7.67
CA ARG A 144 2.38 1.82 -6.85
C ARG A 144 1.06 1.92 -7.59
N ILE A 145 -0.03 1.62 -6.92
CA ILE A 145 -1.36 1.81 -7.49
C ILE A 145 -1.67 3.31 -7.49
N LEU A 146 -2.01 3.86 -8.65
CA LEU A 146 -2.37 5.27 -8.81
C LEU A 146 -3.87 5.49 -8.68
N ASN A 147 -4.65 4.67 -9.38
CA ASN A 147 -6.11 4.81 -9.43
C ASN A 147 -6.78 3.46 -9.71
N PHE A 148 -8.00 3.30 -9.21
CA PHE A 148 -8.85 2.15 -9.48
C PHE A 148 -10.24 2.64 -9.90
N ASP A 149 -10.69 2.19 -11.07
CA ASP A 149 -12.02 2.43 -11.61
C ASP A 149 -12.85 1.16 -11.38
N GLU A 150 -13.82 1.23 -10.47
CA GLU A 150 -14.67 0.09 -10.09
C GLU A 150 -15.71 -0.23 -11.17
N ASP A 151 -16.22 0.77 -11.89
CA ASP A 151 -17.20 0.54 -12.96
C ASP A 151 -16.57 -0.21 -14.14
N LYS A 152 -15.32 0.12 -14.47
CA LYS A 152 -14.59 -0.50 -15.58
C LYS A 152 -13.66 -1.63 -15.16
N GLN A 153 -13.49 -1.83 -13.85
CA GLN A 153 -12.54 -2.78 -13.26
C GLN A 153 -11.12 -2.55 -13.81
N LEU A 154 -10.72 -1.28 -13.95
CA LEU A 154 -9.41 -0.89 -14.48
C LEU A 154 -8.52 -0.34 -13.36
N LEU A 155 -7.29 -0.83 -13.33
CA LEU A 155 -6.28 -0.47 -12.36
C LEU A 155 -5.13 0.26 -13.07
N ASN A 156 -4.88 1.51 -12.68
CA ASN A 156 -3.74 2.27 -13.14
C ASN A 156 -2.59 2.15 -12.15
N VAL A 157 -1.44 1.71 -12.64
CA VAL A 157 -0.31 1.30 -11.83
C VAL A 157 0.97 1.96 -12.36
N TYR A 158 1.74 2.56 -11.47
CA TYR A 158 3.06 3.11 -11.79
C TYR A 158 4.14 2.06 -11.53
N HIS A 159 4.87 1.67 -12.58
CA HIS A 159 6.05 0.83 -12.47
C HIS A 159 7.25 1.66 -11.99
N VAL A 160 7.92 1.24 -10.90
CA VAL A 160 9.03 2.01 -10.32
C VAL A 160 10.30 1.97 -11.17
N ASP A 161 10.67 0.78 -11.67
CA ASP A 161 11.90 0.64 -12.47
C ASP A 161 11.77 1.27 -13.86
N GLU A 162 10.69 0.97 -14.59
CA GLU A 162 10.47 1.50 -15.94
C GLU A 162 9.97 2.94 -15.95
N LYS A 163 9.55 3.48 -14.79
CA LYS A 163 8.96 4.81 -14.63
C LYS A 163 7.78 5.08 -15.54
N GLN A 164 7.03 4.05 -15.89
CA GLN A 164 5.87 4.11 -16.77
C GLN A 164 4.58 3.79 -16.04
N VAL A 165 3.47 4.32 -16.55
CA VAL A 165 2.13 4.00 -16.08
C VAL A 165 1.54 2.92 -16.97
N TYR A 166 1.08 1.85 -16.34
CA TYR A 166 0.36 0.76 -16.99
C TYR A 166 -1.09 0.73 -16.51
N THR A 167 -1.97 0.34 -17.42
CA THR A 167 -3.38 0.05 -17.10
C THR A 167 -3.58 -1.45 -17.23
N PHE A 168 -4.10 -2.06 -16.16
CA PHE A 168 -4.46 -3.47 -16.10
C PHE A 168 -5.95 -3.59 -15.82
N SER A 169 -6.56 -4.67 -16.29
CA SER A 169 -7.90 -5.05 -15.86
C SER A 169 -7.80 -5.84 -14.55
N LEU A 170 -8.78 -5.74 -13.65
CA LEU A 170 -8.76 -6.50 -12.39
C LEU A 170 -8.70 -8.02 -12.65
N ASN A 171 -9.30 -8.49 -13.75
CA ASN A 171 -9.24 -9.89 -14.18
C ASN A 171 -7.84 -10.37 -14.60
N GLU A 172 -6.93 -9.45 -14.91
CA GLU A 172 -5.55 -9.77 -15.25
C GLU A 172 -4.66 -9.81 -14.01
N VAL A 173 -5.14 -9.38 -12.85
CA VAL A 173 -4.36 -9.34 -11.62
C VAL A 173 -4.57 -10.62 -10.83
N ASP A 174 -3.48 -11.33 -10.54
CA ASP A 174 -3.52 -12.54 -9.72
C ASP A 174 -3.36 -12.19 -8.23
N GLU A 175 -2.38 -11.36 -7.87
CA GLU A 175 -2.05 -11.09 -6.46
C GLU A 175 -1.32 -9.74 -6.25
N PHE A 176 -1.52 -9.16 -5.06
CA PHE A 176 -0.81 -7.99 -4.54
C PHE A 176 -0.03 -8.37 -3.27
N ILE A 177 1.32 -8.25 -3.28
CA ILE A 177 2.21 -8.52 -2.13
C ILE A 177 2.86 -7.24 -1.58
#